data_AF-A0A345E4F2-F1
#
_entry.id   AF-A0A345E4F2-F1
#
_cell.length_a   1.000
_cell.length_b   1.000
_cell.length_c   1.000
_cell.angle_alpha   90.00
_cell.angle_beta   90.00
_cell.angle_gamma   90.00
#
_symmetry.space_group_name_H-M   'P 1'
#
loop_
_entity.id
_entity.type
_entity.pdbx_description
1 polymer ?
#
loop_
_entity_poly.entity_id
_entity_poly.type
_entity_poly.pdbx_seq_one_letter_code
_entity_poly.pdbx_strand_id
1 'polypeptide(L)'
;MTRESELMLYALLGIPVVVLAFFLLTMGPIGWFLAAFLGIAVLGAASVFGEDEEPTGPERVNCPQCGSRTAAGGACDYCGEAL
;
A
#
# COMPACT_ATOMS: atom_id res chain seq x y z
N MET A 1 5.97 19.45 6.58
CA MET A 1 5.65 19.05 7.96
C MET A 1 6.91 19.20 8.80
N THR A 2 6.86 19.79 10.00
CA THR A 2 8.04 19.80 10.89
C THR A 2 8.11 18.48 11.66
N ARG A 3 9.31 18.06 12.06
CA ARG A 3 9.54 16.81 12.81
C ARG A 3 8.70 16.72 14.10
N GLU A 4 8.44 17.86 14.73
CA GLU A 4 7.60 17.96 15.94
C GLU A 4 6.12 17.69 15.64
N SER A 5 5.60 18.19 14.51
CA SER A 5 4.23 17.93 14.09
C SER A 5 3.99 16.46 13.73
N GLU A 6 4.98 15.80 13.14
CA GLU A 6 4.92 14.38 12.79
C GLU A 6 4.89 13.49 14.04
N LEU A 7 5.72 13.81 15.04
CA LEU A 7 5.70 13.14 16.35
C LEU A 7 4.37 13.35 17.08
N MET A 8 3.80 14.57 17.03
CA MET A 8 2.47 14.81 17.60
C MET A 8 1.38 14.01 16.88
N LEU A 9 1.45 13.88 15.55
CA LEU A 9 0.50 13.08 14.79
C LEU A 9 0.60 11.59 15.17
N TYR A 10 1.82 11.04 15.25
CA TYR A 10 2.02 9.66 15.68
C TYR A 10 1.59 9.42 17.13
N ALA A 11 1.81 10.37 18.02
CA ALA A 11 1.32 10.25 19.39
C ALA A 11 -0.22 10.28 19.43
N LEU A 12 -0.84 11.22 18.71
CA LEU A 12 -2.28 11.41 18.70
C LEU A 12 -3.03 10.23 18.08
N LEU A 13 -2.52 9.67 16.97
CA LEU A 13 -3.18 8.57 16.26
C LEU A 13 -2.65 7.20 16.68
N GLY A 14 -1.34 7.08 16.86
CA GLY A 14 -0.67 5.82 17.17
C GLY A 14 -0.99 5.30 18.56
N ILE A 15 -1.06 6.16 19.59
CA ILE A 15 -1.39 5.71 20.96
C ILE A 15 -2.79 5.06 21.00
N PRO A 16 -3.87 5.70 20.50
CA PRO A 16 -5.18 5.06 20.44
C PRO A 16 -5.19 3.73 19.67
N VAL A 17 -4.49 3.66 18.54
CA VAL A 17 -4.40 2.43 17.73
C VAL A 17 -3.74 1.29 18.53
N VAL A 18 -2.65 1.58 19.24
CA VAL A 18 -1.96 0.60 20.08
C VAL A 18 -2.85 0.14 21.24
N VAL A 19 -3.55 1.05 21.90
CA VAL A 19 -4.48 0.72 22.99
C VAL A 19 -5.63 -0.18 22.48
N LEU A 20 -6.21 0.16 21.33
CA LEU A 20 -7.24 -0.65 20.69
C LEU A 20 -6.74 -2.04 20.31
N ALA A 21 -5.55 -2.13 19.71
CA ALA A 21 -4.93 -3.40 19.33
C ALA A 21 -4.68 -4.29 20.56
N PHE A 22 -4.18 -3.71 21.65
CA PHE A 22 -3.97 -4.42 22.90
C PHE A 22 -5.30 -4.94 23.47
N PHE A 23 -6.34 -4.10 23.50
CA PHE A 23 -7.66 -4.49 23.96
C PHE A 23 -8.24 -5.67 23.15
N LEU A 24 -8.17 -5.58 21.81
CA LEU A 24 -8.60 -6.67 20.93
C LEU A 24 -7.80 -7.95 21.17
N LEU A 25 -6.50 -7.86 21.40
CA LEU A 25 -5.68 -9.04 21.69
C LEU A 25 -6.11 -9.71 23.01
N THR A 26 -6.42 -8.93 24.05
CA THR A 26 -6.83 -9.44 25.37
C THR A 26 -8.22 -10.10 25.38
N MET A 27 -9.09 -9.78 24.43
CA MET A 27 -10.39 -10.44 24.25
C MET A 27 -10.29 -11.87 23.70
N GLY A 28 -9.10 -12.35 23.39
CA GLY A 28 -8.87 -13.71 22.90
C GLY A 28 -9.45 -13.92 21.49
N PRO A 29 -10.01 -15.10 21.18
CA PRO A 29 -10.39 -15.45 19.81
C PRO A 29 -11.35 -14.45 19.16
N ILE A 30 -12.34 -13.95 19.89
CA ILE A 30 -13.31 -12.96 19.38
C ILE A 30 -12.60 -11.68 18.97
N GLY A 31 -11.67 -11.20 19.79
CA GLY A 31 -10.93 -9.99 19.47
C GLY A 31 -9.96 -10.17 18.30
N TRP A 32 -9.41 -11.36 18.11
CA TRP A 32 -8.59 -11.67 16.92
C TRP A 32 -9.42 -11.66 15.64
N PHE A 33 -10.63 -12.24 15.68
CA PHE A 33 -11.56 -12.15 14.56
C PHE A 33 -11.87 -10.69 14.22
N LEU A 34 -12.23 -9.88 15.22
CA LEU A 34 -12.52 -8.46 15.01
C LEU A 34 -11.31 -7.68 14.47
N ALA A 35 -10.09 -7.96 14.97
CA ALA A 35 -8.87 -7.34 14.48
C ALA A 35 -8.61 -7.67 13.00
N ALA A 36 -8.84 -8.91 12.57
CA ALA A 36 -8.69 -9.32 11.18
C ALA A 36 -9.69 -8.58 10.27
N PHE A 37 -10.97 -8.52 10.67
CA PHE A 37 -11.99 -7.77 9.91
C PHE A 37 -11.69 -6.28 9.86
N LEU A 38 -11.21 -5.68 10.97
CA LEU A 38 -10.81 -4.28 11.01
C LEU A 38 -9.65 -4.03 10.05
N GLY A 39 -8.64 -4.91 10.02
CA GLY A 39 -7.51 -4.81 9.08
C GLY A 39 -7.96 -4.87 7.62
N ILE A 40 -8.88 -5.78 7.28
CA ILE A 40 -9.46 -5.87 5.93
C ILE A 40 -10.25 -4.59 5.60
N ALA A 41 -11.06 -4.09 6.54
CA ALA A 41 -11.83 -2.87 6.34
C ALA A 41 -10.92 -1.65 6.11
N VAL A 42 -9.80 -1.55 6.82
CA VAL A 42 -8.79 -0.50 6.62
C VAL A 42 -8.16 -0.62 5.23
N LEU A 43 -7.78 -1.82 4.80
CA LEU A 43 -7.25 -2.04 3.44
C LEU A 43 -8.27 -1.68 2.36
N GLY A 44 -9.53 -2.06 2.55
CA GLY A 44 -10.63 -1.71 1.64
C GLY A 44 -10.84 -0.20 1.58
N ALA A 45 -10.88 0.47 2.73
CA ALA A 45 -10.98 1.92 2.78
C ALA A 45 -9.78 2.59 2.11
N ALA A 46 -8.57 2.12 2.34
CA ALA A 46 -7.36 2.63 1.69
C ALA A 46 -7.39 2.42 0.17
N SER A 47 -7.98 1.32 -0.33
CA SER A 47 -8.14 1.12 -1.78
C SER A 47 -9.20 2.01 -2.44
N VAL A 48 -10.18 2.51 -1.68
CA VAL A 48 -11.27 3.35 -2.21
C VAL A 48 -10.98 4.83 -2.05
N PHE A 49 -10.35 5.19 -0.94
CA PHE A 49 -10.09 6.59 -0.56
C PHE A 49 -8.60 6.97 -0.64
N GLY A 50 -7.71 6.00 -0.89
CA GLY A 50 -6.33 6.30 -1.25
C GLY A 50 -6.36 7.09 -2.55
N GLU A 51 -5.79 8.29 -2.52
CA GLU A 51 -5.54 9.06 -3.73
C GLU A 51 -4.78 8.14 -4.70
N ASP A 52 -5.26 8.02 -5.93
CA ASP A 52 -4.52 7.38 -7.01
C ASP A 52 -3.22 8.17 -7.17
N GLU A 53 -2.15 7.78 -6.45
CA GLU A 53 -0.80 8.17 -6.83
C GLU A 53 -0.62 7.58 -8.23
N GLU A 54 -0.89 8.39 -9.26
CA GLU A 54 -0.57 8.07 -10.64
C GLU A 54 0.85 7.49 -10.63
N PRO A 55 1.05 6.25 -11.12
CA PRO A 55 2.35 5.62 -11.04
C PRO A 55 3.36 6.55 -11.71
N THR A 56 4.24 7.14 -10.91
CA THR A 56 5.25 8.13 -11.36
C THR A 56 6.37 7.48 -12.19
N GLY A 57 6.15 6.27 -12.68
CA GLY A 57 7.04 5.53 -13.55
C GLY A 57 6.45 5.37 -14.95
N PRO A 58 7.29 5.19 -15.98
CA PRO A 58 6.80 4.91 -17.32
C PRO A 58 5.92 3.65 -17.30
N GLU A 59 4.80 3.70 -18.00
CA GLU A 59 3.91 2.55 -18.19
C GLU A 59 4.77 1.37 -18.70
N ARG A 60 4.74 0.23 -17.99
CA ARG A 60 5.55 -0.94 -18.38
C ARG A 60 4.70 -1.98 -19.08
N VAL A 61 5.08 -2.33 -20.30
CA VAL A 61 4.41 -3.33 -21.15
C VAL A 61 5.28 -4.59 -21.29
N ASN A 62 4.67 -5.69 -21.69
CA ASN A 62 5.41 -6.91 -22.04
C ASN A 62 5.80 -6.85 -23.52
N CYS A 63 7.07 -7.07 -23.85
CA CYS A 63 7.53 -7.14 -25.23
C CYS A 63 6.86 -8.33 -25.96
N PRO A 64 6.25 -8.14 -27.16
CA PRO A 64 5.59 -9.21 -27.89
C PRO A 64 6.56 -10.27 -28.44
N GLN A 65 7.85 -9.94 -28.57
CA GLN A 65 8.87 -10.84 -29.13
C GLN A 65 9.49 -11.76 -28.07
N CYS A 66 9.85 -11.25 -26.90
CA CYS A 66 10.57 -12.01 -25.88
C CYS A 66 9.87 -12.09 -24.51
N GLY A 67 8.73 -11.41 -24.34
CA GLY A 67 7.93 -11.43 -23.11
C GLY A 67 8.53 -10.65 -21.92
N SER A 68 9.67 -9.97 -22.10
CA SER A 68 10.28 -9.18 -21.00
C SER A 68 9.47 -7.92 -20.72
N ARG A 69 9.44 -7.51 -19.44
CA ARG A 69 8.76 -6.29 -18.99
C ARG A 69 9.63 -5.04 -19.19
N THR A 70 9.19 -4.12 -20.04
CA THR A 70 9.97 -2.97 -20.53
C THR A 70 9.13 -1.69 -20.52
N ALA A 71 9.73 -0.51 -20.62
CA ALA A 71 8.99 0.75 -20.73
C ALA A 71 8.18 0.82 -22.03
N ALA A 72 6.99 1.42 -22.01
CA ALA A 72 6.16 1.61 -23.17
C ALA A 72 6.78 2.63 -24.14
N GLY A 73 6.80 2.28 -25.43
CA GLY A 73 7.32 3.13 -26.50
C GLY A 73 8.84 3.04 -26.64
N GLY A 74 9.29 2.65 -27.84
CA GLY A 74 10.71 2.55 -28.18
C GLY A 74 11.11 1.11 -28.49
N ALA A 75 12.26 0.70 -27.94
CA ALA A 75 12.81 -0.64 -28.10
C ALA A 75 12.80 -1.39 -26.77
N CYS A 76 12.68 -2.70 -26.83
CA CYS A 76 12.74 -3.58 -25.69
C CYS A 76 14.12 -3.52 -25.05
N ASP A 77 14.20 -3.24 -23.74
CA ASP A 77 15.46 -3.18 -23.00
C ASP A 77 16.26 -4.50 -23.01
N TYR A 78 15.59 -5.63 -23.28
CA TYR A 78 16.22 -6.96 -23.25
C TYR A 78 16.68 -7.43 -24.64
N CYS A 79 15.77 -7.46 -25.61
CA CYS A 79 16.07 -7.97 -26.95
C CYS A 79 16.36 -6.89 -27.99
N GLY A 80 16.13 -5.61 -27.67
CA GLY A 80 16.32 -4.50 -28.61
C GLY A 80 15.27 -4.38 -29.71
N GLU A 81 14.27 -5.27 -29.73
CA GLU A 81 13.18 -5.23 -30.72
C GLU A 81 12.22 -4.07 -30.46
N ALA A 82 11.60 -3.55 -31.51
CA ALA A 82 10.60 -2.50 -31.37
C ALA A 82 9.39 -2.97 -30.56
N LEU A 83 8.85 -2.07 -29.73
CA LEU A 83 7.68 -2.31 -28.87
C LEU A 83 6.37 -1.88 -29.51
#